data_AF-A0A8S2ZIU1-F1
#
_entry.id   AF-A0A8S2ZIU1-F1
#
_cell.length_a   1.000
_cell.length_b   1.000
_cell.length_c   1.000
_cell.angle_alpha   90.00
_cell.angle_beta   90.00
_cell.angle_gamma   90.00
#
_symmetry.space_group_name_H-M   'P 1'
#
loop_
_entity.id
_entity.type
_entity.pdbx_description
1 polymer ?
#
loop_
_entity_poly.entity_id
_entity_poly.type
_entity_poly.pdbx_seq_one_letter_code
_entity_poly.pdbx_strand_id
1 'polypeptide(L)'
;QTKMLNYPRTVCTNKKCVKYYQDTEQIHFSTICHSPCYVKNINLNVINNPIIKECEIFDINNICMNCKCQWSDHMHISYETELIHSQKIMESTTTTTVGNAVDNYEQELNKRIKNLLDEQTQMIEICIKFIKFLKKNSIISFNDPFFDYIQYYIIEEEQKFNFGANNEFILNGLKNIKTFYIEKLTSTIETTTTVDNSISS
;
A
#
# COMPACT_ATOMS: atom_id res chain seq x y z
N GLN A 1 -19.12 3.78 3.03
CA GLN A 1 -19.39 2.64 2.12
C GLN A 1 -18.60 2.86 0.83
N THR A 2 -18.15 1.79 0.16
CA THR A 2 -17.48 1.90 -1.16
C THR A 2 -18.45 1.58 -2.28
N LYS A 3 -18.40 2.35 -3.37
CA LYS A 3 -19.23 2.15 -4.57
C LYS A 3 -18.33 2.01 -5.79
N MET A 4 -18.49 0.91 -6.52
CA MET A 4 -17.71 0.63 -7.72
C MET A 4 -18.09 1.57 -8.87
N LEU A 5 -17.11 1.96 -9.66
CA LEU A 5 -17.23 2.85 -10.81
C LEU A 5 -17.13 2.03 -12.10
N ASN A 6 -17.91 2.42 -13.12
CA ASN A 6 -17.89 1.78 -14.43
C ASN A 6 -16.60 2.09 -15.22
N TYR A 7 -15.96 3.22 -14.89
CA TYR A 7 -14.71 3.68 -15.50
C TYR A 7 -13.80 4.23 -14.41
N PRO A 8 -12.47 4.07 -14.55
CA PRO A 8 -11.54 4.57 -13.57
C PRO A 8 -11.55 6.10 -13.54
N ARG A 9 -11.26 6.66 -12.38
CA ARG A 9 -11.08 8.11 -12.18
C ARG A 9 -9.68 8.40 -11.69
N THR A 10 -9.10 9.50 -12.13
CA THR A 10 -7.83 10.00 -11.59
C THR A 10 -8.13 10.85 -10.37
N VAL A 11 -7.55 10.50 -9.23
CA VAL A 11 -7.62 11.29 -8.00
C VAL A 11 -6.22 11.69 -7.54
N CYS A 12 -6.17 12.73 -6.72
CA CYS A 12 -4.92 13.20 -6.11
C CYS A 12 -4.84 12.73 -4.65
N THR A 13 -3.68 12.22 -4.27
CA THR A 13 -3.34 11.77 -2.92
C THR A 13 -2.58 12.83 -2.12
N ASN A 14 -2.23 13.97 -2.74
CA ASN A 14 -1.59 15.07 -2.04
C ASN A 14 -2.45 15.56 -0.87
N LYS A 15 -1.82 15.88 0.27
CA LYS A 15 -2.49 16.33 1.52
C LYS A 15 -3.51 17.45 1.31
N LYS A 16 -3.26 18.37 0.37
CA LYS A 16 -4.19 19.48 0.07
C LYS A 16 -5.44 19.06 -0.72
N CYS A 17 -5.46 17.86 -1.28
CA CYS A 17 -6.50 17.34 -2.17
C CYS A 17 -7.37 16.22 -1.57
N VAL A 18 -7.04 15.81 -0.34
CA VAL A 18 -7.75 14.74 0.37
C VAL A 18 -8.35 15.27 1.67
N LYS A 19 -9.42 14.61 2.13
CA LYS A 19 -10.02 14.85 3.44
C LYS A 19 -9.80 13.62 4.32
N TYR A 20 -9.38 13.86 5.55
CA TYR A 20 -9.28 12.82 6.56
C TYR A 20 -10.46 12.90 7.52
N TYR A 21 -11.16 11.77 7.69
CA TYR A 21 -12.25 11.64 8.64
C TYR A 21 -11.75 10.90 9.87
N GLN A 22 -11.53 11.65 10.95
CA GLN A 22 -11.01 11.13 12.22
C GLN A 22 -11.91 10.02 12.81
N ASP A 23 -13.22 10.19 12.73
CA ASP A 23 -14.20 9.24 13.31
C ASP A 23 -14.11 7.82 12.72
N THR A 24 -13.65 7.71 11.48
CA THR A 24 -13.57 6.45 10.73
C THR A 24 -12.15 6.09 10.32
N GLU A 25 -11.16 6.92 10.67
CA GLU A 25 -9.76 6.81 10.23
C GLU A 25 -9.59 6.62 8.71
N GLN A 26 -10.49 7.21 7.92
CA GLN A 26 -10.54 7.03 6.45
C GLN A 26 -10.09 8.28 5.70
N ILE A 27 -9.33 8.05 4.63
CA ILE A 27 -8.99 9.08 3.64
C ILE A 27 -10.06 9.08 2.56
N HIS A 28 -10.65 10.25 2.34
CA HIS A 28 -11.56 10.50 1.25
C HIS A 28 -10.87 11.36 0.20
N PHE A 29 -10.75 10.82 -1.02
CA PHE A 29 -10.18 11.51 -2.17
C PHE A 29 -11.15 12.56 -2.72
N SER A 30 -11.28 13.67 -1.99
CA SER A 30 -12.27 14.72 -2.30
C SER A 30 -12.04 15.39 -3.65
N THR A 31 -10.81 15.41 -4.15
CA THR A 31 -10.47 16.00 -5.44
C THR A 31 -10.39 14.95 -6.52
N ILE A 32 -11.43 14.88 -7.34
CA ILE A 32 -11.43 14.11 -8.60
C ILE A 32 -10.74 14.96 -9.66
N CYS A 33 -9.56 14.52 -10.11
CA CYS A 33 -8.76 15.22 -11.10
C CYS A 33 -9.26 14.97 -12.52
N HIS A 34 -9.66 13.73 -12.84
CA HIS A 34 -10.21 13.37 -14.15
C HIS A 34 -11.25 12.26 -14.02
N SER A 35 -12.39 12.40 -14.72
CA SER A 35 -13.46 11.41 -14.73
C SER A 35 -14.34 11.53 -15.98
N PRO A 36 -14.61 10.44 -16.71
CA PRO A 36 -13.90 9.15 -16.65
C PRO A 36 -12.50 9.26 -17.26
N CYS A 37 -11.56 8.43 -16.82
CA CYS A 37 -10.29 8.25 -17.52
C CYS A 37 -10.35 7.00 -18.42
N TYR A 38 -9.82 7.11 -19.64
CA TYR A 38 -9.82 6.04 -20.63
C TYR A 38 -8.45 5.39 -20.88
N VAL A 39 -7.43 5.76 -20.10
CA VAL A 39 -6.11 5.14 -20.20
C VAL A 39 -6.20 3.66 -19.85
N LYS A 40 -5.70 2.81 -20.75
CA LYS A 40 -5.78 1.35 -20.63
C LYS A 40 -4.53 0.79 -19.93
N ASN A 41 -4.63 -0.45 -19.45
CA ASN A 41 -3.52 -1.18 -18.82
C ASN A 41 -2.91 -0.50 -17.58
N ILE A 42 -3.72 0.28 -16.86
CA ILE A 42 -3.30 0.92 -15.61
C ILE A 42 -3.60 0.03 -14.42
N ASN A 43 -2.62 -0.08 -13.52
CA ASN A 43 -2.82 -0.60 -12.18
C ASN A 43 -3.63 0.40 -11.35
N LEU A 44 -4.76 -0.06 -10.82
CA LEU A 44 -5.65 0.73 -9.96
C LEU A 44 -5.05 0.87 -8.57
N ASN A 45 -5.32 2.00 -7.92
CA ASN A 45 -4.86 2.36 -6.58
C ASN A 45 -3.33 2.38 -6.45
N VAL A 46 -2.61 2.61 -7.55
CA VAL A 46 -1.15 2.73 -7.57
C VAL A 46 -0.77 4.18 -7.85
N ILE A 47 -0.02 4.78 -6.93
CA ILE A 47 0.63 6.07 -7.17
C ILE A 47 2.00 5.88 -7.81
N ASN A 48 2.55 6.96 -8.39
CA ASN A 48 3.86 6.93 -9.06
C ASN A 48 3.95 5.91 -10.22
N ASN A 49 2.81 5.48 -10.77
CA ASN A 49 2.75 4.68 -11.98
C ASN A 49 2.92 5.60 -13.21
N PRO A 50 4.03 5.51 -13.98
CA PRO A 50 4.30 6.43 -15.08
C PRO A 50 3.22 6.45 -16.16
N ILE A 51 2.46 5.36 -16.33
CA ILE A 51 1.36 5.26 -17.30
C ILE A 51 0.28 6.31 -17.00
N ILE A 52 0.17 6.78 -15.74
CA ILE A 52 -0.77 7.82 -15.37
C ILE A 52 -0.55 9.13 -16.15
N LYS A 53 0.67 9.39 -16.64
CA LYS A 53 0.99 10.57 -17.46
C LYS A 53 0.26 10.58 -18.80
N GLU A 54 -0.20 9.43 -19.27
CA GLU A 54 -1.03 9.33 -20.48
C GLU A 54 -2.44 9.87 -20.26
N CYS A 55 -2.83 10.13 -19.01
CA CYS A 55 -4.08 10.79 -18.69
C CYS A 55 -4.03 12.25 -19.18
N GLU A 56 -5.05 12.66 -19.91
CA GLU A 56 -5.21 14.01 -20.49
C GLU A 56 -5.19 15.16 -19.46
N ILE A 57 -5.19 14.85 -18.16
CA ILE A 57 -5.18 15.83 -17.08
C ILE A 57 -3.80 16.40 -16.80
N PHE A 58 -2.72 15.77 -17.28
CA PHE A 58 -1.35 16.23 -17.07
C PHE A 58 -0.88 17.09 -18.23
N ASP A 59 -0.22 18.20 -17.91
CA ASP A 59 0.44 19.04 -18.89
C ASP A 59 1.81 18.45 -19.32
N ILE A 60 2.48 19.14 -20.23
CA ILE A 60 3.82 18.75 -20.72
C ILE A 60 4.89 18.68 -19.61
N ASN A 61 4.67 19.36 -18.49
CA ASN A 61 5.57 19.35 -17.33
C ASN A 61 5.18 18.26 -16.31
N ASN A 62 4.21 17.41 -16.65
CA ASN A 62 3.62 16.39 -15.78
C ASN A 62 2.96 16.98 -14.51
N ILE A 63 2.40 18.19 -14.63
CA ILE A 63 1.61 18.84 -13.58
C ILE A 63 0.14 18.65 -13.89
N CYS A 64 -0.64 18.25 -12.89
CA CYS A 64 -2.09 18.11 -13.02
C CYS A 64 -2.74 19.48 -13.27
N MET A 65 -3.46 19.61 -14.38
CA MET A 65 -4.12 20.85 -14.75
C MET A 65 -5.28 21.21 -13.80
N ASN A 66 -5.88 20.24 -13.10
CA ASN A 66 -6.94 20.48 -12.12
C ASN A 66 -6.38 20.94 -10.76
N CYS A 67 -5.58 20.11 -10.08
CA CYS A 67 -5.17 20.35 -8.69
C CYS A 67 -3.77 20.96 -8.52
N LYS A 68 -3.02 21.11 -9.62
CA LYS A 68 -1.64 21.62 -9.65
C LYS A 68 -0.66 20.80 -8.80
N CYS A 69 -0.90 19.50 -8.62
CA CYS A 69 0.06 18.57 -8.02
C CYS A 69 0.85 17.83 -9.09
N GLN A 70 1.99 17.25 -8.70
CA GLN A 70 2.78 16.40 -9.58
C GLN A 70 2.02 15.13 -9.95
N TRP A 71 2.26 14.59 -11.15
CA TRP A 71 1.67 13.32 -11.60
C TRP A 71 1.91 12.16 -10.62
N SER A 72 3.03 12.16 -9.90
CA SER A 72 3.39 11.15 -8.90
C SER A 72 2.45 11.14 -7.69
N ASP A 73 1.74 12.24 -7.43
CA ASP A 73 0.74 12.36 -6.37
C ASP A 73 -0.65 11.87 -6.81
N HIS A 74 -0.78 11.23 -7.96
CA HIS A 74 -2.07 10.80 -8.50
C HIS A 74 -2.14 9.28 -8.62
N MET A 75 -3.36 8.75 -8.56
CA MET A 75 -3.68 7.36 -8.86
C MET A 75 -5.03 7.24 -9.55
N HIS A 76 -5.26 6.10 -10.21
CA HIS A 76 -6.57 5.74 -10.71
C HIS A 76 -7.33 4.90 -9.70
N ILE A 77 -8.57 5.27 -9.40
CA ILE A 77 -9.47 4.49 -8.54
C ILE A 77 -10.64 3.94 -9.35
N SER A 78 -11.10 2.74 -9.00
CA SER A 78 -12.31 2.11 -9.56
C SER A 78 -13.48 2.10 -8.58
N TYR A 79 -13.34 2.77 -7.44
CA TYR A 79 -14.39 2.90 -6.44
C TYR A 79 -14.39 4.31 -5.84
N GLU A 80 -15.52 4.75 -5.32
CA GLU A 80 -15.65 5.96 -4.52
C GLU A 80 -16.06 5.61 -3.08
N THR A 81 -15.56 6.35 -2.10
CA THR A 81 -15.99 6.24 -0.71
C THR A 81 -17.13 7.24 -0.45
N GLU A 82 -18.34 6.73 -0.22
CA GLU A 82 -19.48 7.52 0.24
C GLU A 82 -19.50 7.55 1.77
N LEU A 83 -19.60 8.76 2.34
CA LEU A 83 -19.75 8.97 3.77
C LEU A 83 -21.20 8.70 4.17
N ILE A 84 -21.40 7.65 4.96
CA ILE A 84 -22.69 7.39 5.61
C ILE A 84 -22.54 7.82 7.05
N HIS A 85 -23.32 8.81 7.47
CA HIS A 85 -23.34 9.27 8.85
C HIS A 85 -24.11 8.23 9.68
N SER A 86 -23.42 7.29 10.32
CA SER A 86 -24.04 6.35 11.25
C SER A 86 -24.00 6.94 12.66
N GLN A 87 -25.17 7.25 13.22
CA GLN A 87 -25.34 7.68 14.60
C GLN A 87 -24.90 6.54 15.53
N LYS A 88 -23.73 6.69 16.17
CA LYS A 88 -23.15 5.69 17.06
C LYS A 88 -23.87 5.75 18.41
N ILE A 89 -24.75 4.78 18.69
CA ILE A 89 -25.27 4.55 20.05
C ILE A 89 -24.15 3.85 20.81
N MET A 90 -23.55 4.55 21.77
CA MET A 90 -22.54 4.00 22.68
C MET A 90 -23.26 3.23 23.79
N GLU A 91 -23.36 1.90 23.66
CA GLU A 91 -23.69 1.06 24.81
C GLU A 91 -22.42 0.88 25.64
N SER A 92 -22.40 1.51 26.82
CA SER A 92 -21.37 1.34 27.81
C SER A 92 -21.57 0.00 28.54
N THR A 93 -20.76 -1.00 28.24
CA THR A 93 -20.63 -2.18 29.11
C THR A 93 -19.44 -1.99 30.04
N THR A 94 -19.76 -1.64 31.29
CA THR A 94 -18.90 -1.88 32.44
C THR A 94 -18.87 -3.38 32.74
N THR A 95 -17.70 -3.96 33.02
CA THR A 95 -17.54 -4.95 34.10
C THR A 95 -16.07 -5.21 34.42
N THR A 96 -15.85 -5.28 35.73
CA THR A 96 -14.61 -5.46 36.50
C THR A 96 -14.21 -6.95 36.63
N THR A 97 -12.95 -7.19 37.09
CA THR A 97 -12.32 -8.46 37.60
C THR A 97 -11.70 -9.37 36.51
N VAL A 98 -10.50 -9.98 36.59
CA VAL A 98 -9.75 -10.66 37.68
C VAL A 98 -8.24 -10.73 37.31
N GLY A 99 -7.34 -10.38 38.22
CA GLY A 99 -5.88 -10.24 37.99
C GLY A 99 -5.07 -11.51 37.70
N ASN A 100 -5.67 -12.71 37.64
CA ASN A 100 -4.98 -13.97 37.29
C ASN A 100 -5.36 -14.50 35.88
N ALA A 101 -6.38 -13.92 35.24
CA ALA A 101 -6.76 -14.26 33.85
C ALA A 101 -5.97 -13.42 32.82
N VAL A 102 -5.40 -12.30 33.26
CA VAL A 102 -4.65 -11.36 32.42
C VAL A 102 -3.32 -11.96 31.96
N ASP A 103 -2.59 -12.66 32.84
CA ASP A 103 -1.28 -13.23 32.51
C ASP A 103 -1.37 -14.36 31.47
N ASN A 104 -2.37 -15.24 31.57
CA ASN A 104 -2.61 -16.29 30.57
C ASN A 104 -3.03 -15.67 29.22
N TYR A 105 -3.86 -14.63 29.27
CA TYR A 105 -4.31 -13.92 28.07
C TYR A 105 -3.16 -13.17 27.39
N GLU A 106 -2.26 -12.54 28.14
CA GLU A 106 -1.07 -11.89 27.62
C GLU A 106 -0.11 -12.89 26.95
N GLN A 107 0.07 -14.07 27.55
CA GLN A 107 0.87 -15.15 26.95
C GLN A 107 0.27 -15.66 25.64
N GLU A 108 -1.06 -15.83 25.58
CA GLU A 108 -1.76 -16.22 24.35
C GLU A 108 -1.64 -15.14 23.26
N LEU A 109 -1.77 -13.86 23.62
CA LEU A 109 -1.57 -12.74 22.71
C LEU A 109 -0.14 -12.70 22.17
N ASN A 110 0.87 -12.85 23.03
CA ASN A 110 2.27 -12.88 22.62
C ASN A 110 2.59 -14.05 21.69
N LYS A 111 2.04 -15.23 21.99
CA LYS A 111 2.14 -16.40 21.09
C LYS A 111 1.50 -16.12 19.74
N ARG A 112 0.33 -15.48 19.73
CA ARG A 112 -0.37 -15.11 18.50
C ARG A 112 0.43 -14.08 17.69
N ILE A 113 0.97 -13.05 18.33
CA ILE A 113 1.85 -12.06 17.69
C ILE A 113 3.05 -12.75 17.05
N LYS A 114 3.72 -13.64 17.78
CA LYS A 114 4.87 -14.41 17.26
C LYS A 114 4.48 -15.23 16.02
N ASN A 115 3.36 -15.96 16.07
CA ASN A 115 2.91 -16.76 14.94
C ASN A 115 2.60 -15.88 13.72
N LEU A 116 1.93 -14.74 13.91
CA LEU A 116 1.62 -13.80 12.82
C LEU A 116 2.89 -13.20 12.20
N LEU A 117 3.90 -12.88 13.02
CA LEU A 117 5.19 -12.39 12.53
C LEU A 117 5.95 -13.47 11.74
N ASP A 118 5.87 -14.73 12.17
CA ASP A 118 6.49 -15.85 11.46
C ASP A 118 5.80 -16.11 10.11
N GLU A 119 4.45 -16.14 10.08
CA GLU A 119 3.67 -16.26 8.85
C GLU A 119 3.95 -15.12 7.87
N GLN A 120 4.02 -13.87 8.37
CA GLN A 120 4.40 -12.72 7.56
C GLN A 120 5.80 -12.92 6.94
N THR A 121 6.76 -13.38 7.73
CA THR A 121 8.13 -13.65 7.26
C THR A 121 8.13 -14.69 6.15
N GLN A 122 7.41 -15.80 6.34
CA GLN A 122 7.30 -16.86 5.34
C GLN A 122 6.66 -16.36 4.03
N MET A 123 5.60 -15.55 4.13
CA MET A 123 4.94 -14.95 2.97
C MET A 123 5.90 -14.06 2.18
N ILE A 124 6.66 -13.20 2.88
CA ILE A 124 7.65 -12.32 2.25
C ILE A 124 8.73 -13.15 1.53
N GLU A 125 9.21 -14.23 2.14
CA GLU A 125 10.20 -15.11 1.49
C GLU A 125 9.66 -15.79 0.24
N ILE A 126 8.40 -16.22 0.24
CA ILE A 126 7.73 -16.80 -0.93
C ILE A 126 7.64 -15.74 -2.04
N CYS A 127 7.20 -14.52 -1.72
CA CYS A 127 7.18 -13.41 -2.67
C CYS A 127 8.57 -13.19 -3.27
N ILE A 128 9.63 -13.12 -2.46
CA ILE A 128 11.00 -12.93 -2.95
C ILE A 128 11.43 -14.04 -3.92
N LYS A 129 11.17 -15.31 -3.58
CA LYS A 129 11.48 -16.46 -4.45
C LYS A 129 10.74 -16.35 -5.79
N PHE A 130 9.46 -15.99 -5.73
CA PHE A 130 8.62 -15.82 -6.91
C PHE A 130 9.12 -14.69 -7.80
N ILE A 131 9.44 -13.53 -7.22
CA ILE A 131 9.94 -12.36 -7.94
C ILE A 131 11.31 -12.64 -8.57
N LYS A 132 12.18 -13.38 -7.88
CA LYS A 132 13.46 -13.85 -8.46
C LYS A 132 13.24 -14.78 -9.65
N PHE A 133 12.33 -15.74 -9.53
CA PHE A 133 11.98 -16.64 -10.62
C PHE A 133 11.45 -15.86 -11.83
N LEU A 134 10.55 -14.90 -11.61
CA LEU A 134 10.02 -14.06 -12.68
C LEU A 134 11.09 -13.19 -13.32
N LYS A 135 11.96 -12.54 -12.53
CA LYS A 135 13.07 -11.74 -13.07
C LYS A 135 14.04 -12.57 -13.92
N LYS A 136 14.33 -13.81 -13.53
CA LYS A 136 15.21 -14.71 -14.30
C LYS A 136 14.60 -15.14 -15.64
N ASN A 137 13.29 -15.35 -15.68
CA ASN A 137 12.61 -15.95 -16.84
C ASN A 137 11.83 -14.93 -17.68
N SER A 138 11.74 -13.68 -17.25
CA SER A 138 11.01 -12.63 -17.97
C SER A 138 11.86 -12.03 -19.08
N ILE A 139 11.29 -11.94 -20.28
CA ILE A 139 11.87 -11.25 -21.44
C ILE A 139 11.67 -9.72 -21.33
N ILE A 140 10.75 -9.27 -20.46
CA ILE A 140 10.35 -7.86 -20.29
C ILE A 140 10.68 -7.39 -18.86
N SER A 141 10.87 -6.09 -18.66
CA SER A 141 10.97 -5.49 -17.32
C SER A 141 9.76 -5.87 -16.46
N PHE A 142 10.03 -6.58 -15.37
CA PHE A 142 9.01 -7.05 -14.44
C PHE A 142 8.65 -5.97 -13.41
N ASN A 143 7.35 -5.64 -13.30
CA ASN A 143 6.83 -4.76 -12.25
C ASN A 143 6.57 -5.59 -10.98
N ASP A 144 7.02 -5.12 -9.82
CA ASP A 144 6.95 -5.84 -8.54
C ASP A 144 5.67 -5.48 -7.76
N PRO A 145 4.59 -6.28 -7.86
CA PRO A 145 3.29 -5.89 -7.31
C PRO A 145 3.28 -5.94 -5.78
N PHE A 146 4.15 -6.76 -5.18
CA PHE A 146 4.27 -6.86 -3.74
C PHE A 146 4.96 -5.62 -3.16
N PHE A 147 6.01 -5.15 -3.83
CA PHE A 147 6.63 -3.86 -3.51
C PHE A 147 5.64 -2.70 -3.64
N ASP A 148 4.88 -2.65 -4.74
CA ASP A 148 3.87 -1.61 -4.98
C ASP A 148 2.80 -1.61 -3.89
N TYR A 149 2.37 -2.79 -3.46
CA TYR A 149 1.41 -2.96 -2.37
C TYR A 149 1.92 -2.39 -1.05
N ILE A 150 3.14 -2.75 -0.62
CA ILE A 150 3.73 -2.21 0.62
C ILE A 150 3.89 -0.69 0.52
N GLN A 151 4.34 -0.20 -0.65
CA GLN A 151 4.52 1.23 -0.88
C GLN A 151 3.19 1.98 -0.72
N TYR A 152 2.11 1.50 -1.31
CA TYR A 152 0.78 2.08 -1.17
C TYR A 152 0.38 2.29 0.30
N TYR A 153 0.53 1.27 1.16
CA TYR A 153 0.20 1.38 2.58
C TYR A 153 1.09 2.36 3.33
N ILE A 154 2.39 2.44 3.00
CA ILE A 154 3.28 3.43 3.61
C ILE A 154 2.78 4.85 3.32
N ILE A 155 2.40 5.14 2.08
CA ILE A 155 1.86 6.48 1.75
C ILE A 155 0.56 6.75 2.48
N GLU A 156 -0.36 5.78 2.53
CA GLU A 156 -1.63 5.93 3.23
C GLU A 156 -1.41 6.26 4.72
N GLU A 157 -0.51 5.54 5.38
CA GLU A 157 -0.18 5.75 6.79
C GLU A 157 0.61 7.05 7.01
N GLU A 158 1.53 7.44 6.12
CA GLU A 158 2.20 8.75 6.19
C GLU A 158 1.20 9.90 6.07
N GLN A 159 0.18 9.75 5.24
CA GLN A 159 -0.87 10.74 5.12
C GLN A 159 -1.67 10.85 6.42
N LYS A 160 -2.13 9.72 6.99
CA LYS A 160 -2.82 9.70 8.29
C LYS A 160 -1.98 10.35 9.39
N PHE A 161 -0.69 10.00 9.46
CA PHE A 161 0.25 10.59 10.42
C PHE A 161 0.34 12.11 10.25
N ASN A 162 0.48 12.58 9.01
CA ASN A 162 0.51 14.00 8.69
C ASN A 162 -0.80 14.75 9.05
N PHE A 163 -1.92 14.03 9.15
CA PHE A 163 -3.20 14.57 9.63
C PHE A 163 -3.40 14.44 11.15
N GLY A 164 -2.38 13.98 11.88
CA GLY A 164 -2.38 13.88 13.35
C GLY A 164 -2.83 12.53 13.89
N ALA A 165 -2.92 11.49 13.07
CA ALA A 165 -3.15 10.13 13.56
C ALA A 165 -1.94 9.62 14.36
N ASN A 166 -2.19 8.82 15.40
CA ASN A 166 -1.14 8.18 16.19
C ASN A 166 -0.82 6.78 15.65
N ASN A 167 -0.23 6.72 14.46
CA ASN A 167 0.03 5.49 13.71
C ASN A 167 1.54 5.24 13.45
N GLU A 168 2.43 5.86 14.24
CA GLU A 168 3.88 5.75 14.08
C GLU A 168 4.37 4.30 14.12
N PHE A 169 3.81 3.48 15.01
CA PHE A 169 4.15 2.06 15.12
C PHE A 169 3.84 1.28 13.83
N ILE A 170 2.67 1.53 13.23
CA ILE A 170 2.24 0.89 11.98
C ILE A 170 3.16 1.33 10.84
N LEU A 171 3.42 2.63 10.76
CA LEU A 171 4.28 3.20 9.72
C LEU A 171 5.71 2.63 9.79
N ASN A 172 6.29 2.53 10.98
CA ASN A 172 7.61 1.93 11.18
C ASN A 172 7.60 0.44 10.83
N GLY A 173 6.54 -0.30 11.21
CA GLY A 173 6.38 -1.70 10.82
C GLY A 173 6.38 -1.90 9.30
N LEU A 174 5.62 -1.10 8.57
CA LEU A 174 5.57 -1.14 7.11
C LEU A 174 6.91 -0.79 6.46
N LYS A 175 7.61 0.23 6.98
CA LYS A 175 8.96 0.60 6.52
C LYS A 175 9.96 -0.54 6.74
N ASN A 176 9.90 -1.22 7.89
CA ASN A 176 10.76 -2.36 8.19
C ASN A 176 10.51 -3.53 7.24
N ILE A 177 9.24 -3.85 6.95
CA ILE A 177 8.86 -4.88 5.96
C ILE A 177 9.44 -4.55 4.58
N LYS A 178 9.30 -3.29 4.14
CA LYS A 178 9.86 -2.83 2.87
C LYS A 178 11.37 -3.01 2.82
N THR A 179 12.09 -2.56 3.86
CA THR A 179 13.55 -2.67 3.94
C THR A 179 13.99 -4.14 3.89
N PHE A 180 13.41 -5.00 4.73
CA PHE A 180 13.71 -6.43 4.77
C PHE A 180 13.49 -7.10 3.41
N TYR A 181 12.39 -6.76 2.73
CA TYR A 181 12.09 -7.27 1.39
C TYR A 181 13.16 -6.87 0.36
N ILE A 182 13.54 -5.60 0.31
CA ILE A 182 14.56 -5.07 -0.61
C ILE A 182 15.92 -5.74 -0.36
N GLU A 183 16.35 -5.79 0.91
CA GLU A 183 17.64 -6.37 1.30
C GLU A 183 17.78 -7.85 0.90
N LYS A 184 16.74 -8.66 1.14
CA LYS A 184 16.75 -10.06 0.69
C LYS A 184 16.62 -10.22 -0.82
N LEU A 185 16.02 -9.26 -1.52
CA LEU A 185 15.95 -9.28 -2.97
C LEU A 185 17.32 -8.98 -3.59
N THR A 186 18.09 -8.03 -3.04
CA THR A 186 19.42 -7.61 -3.53
C THR A 186 20.54 -8.57 -3.13
N SER A 187 20.60 -9.00 -1.87
CA SER A 187 21.69 -9.85 -1.32
C SER A 187 21.87 -11.22 -1.97
N THR A 188 20.89 -11.72 -2.74
CA THR A 188 20.99 -13.04 -3.40
C THR A 188 21.25 -12.94 -4.90
N ILE A 189 21.33 -11.74 -5.48
CA ILE A 189 21.66 -11.58 -6.91
C ILE A 189 23.16 -11.89 -7.14
N GLU A 190 24.00 -11.67 -6.14
CA GLU A 190 25.45 -11.91 -6.20
C GLU A 190 25.86 -13.39 -6.19
N THR A 191 24.96 -14.33 -5.84
CA THR A 191 25.29 -15.77 -5.78
C THR A 191 24.96 -16.56 -7.05
N THR A 192 24.42 -15.91 -8.10
CA THR A 192 23.99 -16.60 -9.33
C THR A 192 24.86 -16.35 -10.57
N THR A 193 25.95 -15.58 -10.46
CA THR A 193 26.84 -15.26 -11.59
C THR A 193 28.09 -16.15 -11.71
N THR A 194 28.28 -17.19 -10.87
CA THR A 194 29.55 -17.94 -10.81
C THR A 194 29.49 -19.45 -11.08
N VAL A 195 28.42 -19.98 -11.70
CA VAL A 195 28.42 -21.38 -12.15
C VAL A 195 27.69 -21.49 -13.49
N ASP A 196 28.41 -21.27 -14.59
CA ASP A 196 28.12 -21.88 -15.91
C ASP A 196 29.21 -21.51 -16.95
N ASN A 197 30.48 -21.79 -16.61
CA ASN A 197 31.57 -21.82 -17.60
C ASN A 197 32.56 -22.94 -17.24
N SER A 198 32.10 -24.18 -17.32
CA SER A 198 32.96 -25.35 -17.50
C SER A 198 32.12 -26.58 -17.82
N ILE A 199 31.65 -26.69 -19.07
CA ILE A 199 31.60 -27.92 -19.86
C ILE A 199 31.54 -27.48 -21.33
N SER A 200 32.68 -27.52 -22.02
CA SER A 200 32.72 -27.97 -23.41
C SER A 200 34.11 -28.57 -23.65
N SER A 201 34.06 -29.81 -24.11
CA SER A 201 35.15 -30.71 -24.42
C SER A 201 35.97 -30.27 -25.62
#